data_AF-A0A9W6M4Y3-F1
#
_entry.id   AF-A0A9W6M4Y3-F1
#
_cell.length_a   1.000
_cell.length_b   1.000
_cell.length_c   1.000
_cell.angle_alpha   90.00
_cell.angle_beta   90.00
_cell.angle_gamma   90.00
#
_symmetry.space_group_name_H-M   'P 1'
#
loop_
_entity.id
_entity.type
_entity.pdbx_description
1 polymer ?
#
loop_
_entity_poly.entity_id
_entity_poly.type
_entity_poly.pdbx_seq_one_letter_code
_entity_poly.pdbx_strand_id
1 'polypeptide(L)'
;MLRAAIADAEKRTSDRAARKLIAPDASGRPRFVEAPPTTVHLDAELEATLTAGLEEYLETTNADIRLLLRHYTIADTARRVVGVGSVGTRCFVTALVDGDGDTLLMQTKEAGRSVLAGYGARPQPAEVEAYVAGSGEGGRVVAMQRILQGVSDPCLGHFSAGGHDYYVRQFRDMKGGIDAETLDDASFVLYGQACATVLARAHGQSPTAAEVVGYIGTGAAVADAIVEWSYAYAELSRRDYDAFVARGR
;
A
#
# COMPACT_ATOMS: atom_id res chain seq x y z
N MET A 1 -16.38 19.39 2.28
CA MET A 1 -15.43 18.44 1.64
C MET A 1 -14.50 17.76 2.64
N LEU A 2 -13.50 18.46 3.21
CA LEU A 2 -12.52 17.82 4.12
C LEU A 2 -13.16 17.10 5.30
N ARG A 3 -14.18 17.69 5.93
CA ARG A 3 -14.97 17.04 7.00
C ARG A 3 -15.65 15.74 6.54
N ALA A 4 -16.11 15.67 5.30
CA ALA A 4 -16.72 14.46 4.75
C ALA A 4 -15.67 13.38 4.45
N ALA A 5 -14.50 13.76 3.94
CA ALA A 5 -13.37 12.86 3.75
C ALA A 5 -12.84 12.32 5.09
N ILE A 6 -12.77 13.16 6.12
CA ILE A 6 -12.43 12.76 7.50
C ILE A 6 -13.50 11.80 8.06
N ALA A 7 -14.79 12.14 7.91
CA ALA A 7 -15.87 11.26 8.36
C ALA A 7 -15.90 9.91 7.60
N ASP A 8 -15.49 9.87 6.33
CA ASP A 8 -15.32 8.61 5.58
C ASP A 8 -14.09 7.82 6.06
N ALA A 9 -12.98 8.52 6.33
CA ALA A 9 -11.78 7.95 6.93
C ALA A 9 -12.07 7.28 8.28
N GLU A 10 -12.72 7.98 9.21
CA GLU A 10 -13.13 7.46 10.53
C GLU A 10 -14.06 6.25 10.43
N LYS A 11 -14.81 6.14 9.33
CA LYS A 11 -15.71 5.02 9.02
C LYS A 11 -14.98 3.80 8.46
N ARG A 12 -13.70 3.88 8.12
CA ARG A 12 -12.90 2.82 7.49
C ARG A 12 -11.91 2.27 8.50
N THR A 13 -12.40 1.51 9.46
CA THR A 13 -11.61 0.82 10.48
C THR A 13 -11.53 -0.69 10.22
N SER A 14 -10.54 -1.34 10.86
CA SER A 14 -10.43 -2.80 10.93
C SER A 14 -11.72 -3.44 11.44
N ASP A 15 -12.31 -2.94 12.53
CA ASP A 15 -13.54 -3.52 13.11
C ASP A 15 -14.71 -3.52 12.14
N ARG A 16 -14.92 -2.41 11.43
CA ARG A 16 -16.03 -2.33 10.47
C ARG A 16 -15.78 -3.21 9.26
N ALA A 17 -14.53 -3.34 8.83
CA ALA A 17 -14.16 -4.25 7.76
C ALA A 17 -14.33 -5.71 8.20
N ALA A 18 -13.94 -6.06 9.43
CA ALA A 18 -14.11 -7.38 10.02
C ALA A 18 -15.59 -7.78 10.02
N ARG A 19 -16.49 -6.90 10.51
CA ARG A 19 -17.95 -7.15 10.47
C ARG A 19 -18.54 -7.45 9.09
N LYS A 20 -17.89 -7.00 8.02
CA LYS A 20 -18.35 -7.25 6.64
C LYS A 20 -17.69 -8.45 5.98
N LEU A 21 -16.45 -8.75 6.36
CA LEU A 21 -15.60 -9.72 5.67
C LEU A 21 -15.47 -11.03 6.45
N ILE A 22 -15.84 -11.06 7.73
CA ILE A 22 -15.62 -12.16 8.64
C ILE A 22 -16.94 -12.62 9.24
N ALA A 23 -17.12 -13.93 9.32
CA ALA A 23 -18.20 -14.60 10.03
C ALA A 23 -17.61 -15.72 10.90
N PRO A 24 -18.22 -16.06 12.05
CA PRO A 24 -17.78 -17.18 12.85
C PRO A 24 -17.94 -18.49 12.08
N ASP A 25 -16.95 -19.38 12.19
CA ASP A 25 -17.06 -20.76 11.71
C ASP A 25 -17.94 -21.61 12.66
N ALA A 26 -18.09 -22.91 12.37
CA ALA A 26 -18.87 -23.83 13.21
C ALA A 26 -18.36 -23.96 14.65
N SER A 27 -17.10 -23.59 14.91
CA SER A 27 -16.48 -23.56 16.23
C SER A 27 -16.54 -22.17 16.90
N GLY A 28 -17.15 -21.18 16.23
CA GLY A 28 -17.22 -19.80 16.72
C GLY A 28 -16.00 -18.95 16.41
N ARG A 29 -14.98 -19.49 15.71
CA ARG A 29 -13.76 -18.74 15.40
C ARG A 29 -13.99 -17.77 14.24
N PRO A 30 -13.51 -16.52 14.31
CA PRO A 30 -13.61 -15.57 13.21
C PRO A 30 -12.93 -16.11 11.95
N ARG A 31 -13.70 -16.20 10.85
CA ARG A 31 -13.21 -16.68 9.54
C ARG A 31 -13.67 -15.77 8.40
N PHE A 32 -12.81 -15.52 7.42
CA PHE A 32 -13.16 -14.77 6.24
C PHE A 32 -14.27 -15.47 5.44
N VAL A 33 -15.22 -14.68 4.96
CA VAL A 33 -16.28 -15.17 4.09
C VAL A 33 -15.72 -15.38 2.69
N GLU A 34 -15.81 -16.61 2.20
CA GLU A 34 -15.40 -17.01 0.85
C GLU A 34 -16.21 -16.24 -0.20
N ALA A 35 -15.54 -15.55 -1.13
CA ALA A 35 -16.18 -14.76 -2.17
C ALA A 35 -15.34 -14.76 -3.46
N PRO A 36 -15.27 -15.89 -4.18
CA PRO A 36 -14.42 -16.01 -5.37
C PRO A 36 -14.87 -15.05 -6.49
N PRO A 37 -13.94 -14.47 -7.26
CA PRO A 37 -12.48 -14.61 -7.18
C PRO A 37 -11.80 -13.64 -6.20
N THR A 38 -12.59 -12.84 -5.46
CA THR A 38 -12.11 -11.65 -4.76
C THR A 38 -11.54 -11.94 -3.38
N THR A 39 -12.12 -12.91 -2.65
CA THR A 39 -11.63 -13.43 -1.37
C THR A 39 -11.65 -14.95 -1.47
N VAL A 40 -10.48 -15.57 -1.36
CA VAL A 40 -10.38 -17.03 -1.33
C VAL A 40 -9.38 -17.46 -0.27
N HIS A 41 -9.64 -18.58 0.39
CA HIS A 41 -8.65 -19.16 1.30
C HIS A 41 -7.42 -19.69 0.55
N LEU A 42 -6.32 -19.78 1.27
CA LEU A 42 -5.04 -20.27 0.78
C LEU A 42 -5.04 -21.80 0.83
N ASP A 43 -4.17 -22.42 0.03
CA ASP A 43 -3.79 -23.80 0.28
C ASP A 43 -2.92 -23.88 1.55
N ALA A 44 -2.85 -25.08 2.13
CA ALA A 44 -2.19 -25.30 3.41
C ALA A 44 -0.67 -25.04 3.37
N GLU A 45 -0.03 -25.24 2.22
CA GLU A 45 1.42 -25.02 2.06
C GLU A 45 1.76 -23.54 2.08
N LEU A 46 0.99 -22.73 1.35
CA LEU A 46 1.15 -21.29 1.32
C LEU A 46 0.77 -20.66 2.66
N GLU A 47 -0.30 -21.14 3.30
CA GLU A 47 -0.69 -20.69 4.65
C GLU A 47 0.42 -20.93 5.68
N ALA A 48 1.01 -22.13 5.70
CA ALA A 48 2.11 -22.45 6.59
C ALA A 48 3.35 -21.57 6.30
N THR A 49 3.66 -21.34 5.02
CA THR A 49 4.77 -20.49 4.59
C THR A 49 4.61 -19.04 5.06
N LEU A 50 3.41 -18.46 4.91
CA LEU A 50 3.14 -17.10 5.37
C LEU A 50 3.12 -17.01 6.90
N THR A 51 2.56 -18.00 7.58
CA THR A 51 2.51 -18.04 9.04
C THR A 51 3.91 -18.05 9.64
N ALA A 52 4.83 -18.85 9.09
CA ALA A 52 6.23 -18.84 9.51
C ALA A 52 6.90 -17.48 9.24
N GLY A 53 6.64 -16.86 8.09
CA GLY A 53 7.17 -15.53 7.76
C GLY A 53 6.66 -14.40 8.67
N LEU A 54 5.49 -14.57 9.30
CA LEU A 54 4.96 -13.57 10.24
C LEU A 54 5.80 -13.44 11.52
N GLU A 55 6.58 -14.48 11.90
CA GLU A 55 7.54 -14.36 13.01
C GLU A 55 8.67 -13.38 12.65
N GLU A 56 9.21 -13.46 11.43
CA GLU A 56 10.20 -12.52 10.92
C GLU A 56 9.62 -11.10 10.81
N TYR A 57 8.36 -10.97 10.36
CA TYR A 57 7.65 -9.68 10.35
C TYR A 57 7.66 -9.01 11.72
N LEU A 58 7.39 -9.75 12.80
CA LEU A 58 7.37 -9.17 14.14
C LEU A 58 8.73 -8.56 14.52
N GLU A 59 9.85 -9.14 14.08
CA GLU A 59 11.19 -8.60 14.31
C GLU A 59 11.47 -7.30 13.55
N THR A 60 10.75 -7.02 12.46
CA THR A 60 10.94 -5.84 11.61
C THR A 60 10.00 -4.67 11.98
N THR A 61 9.07 -4.89 12.91
CA THR A 61 8.24 -3.85 13.51
C THR A 61 8.96 -3.12 14.65
N ASN A 62 8.45 -1.95 15.05
CA ASN A 62 8.94 -1.28 16.26
C ASN A 62 8.63 -2.09 17.52
N ALA A 63 9.44 -1.96 18.56
CA ALA A 63 9.34 -2.78 19.77
C ALA A 63 8.00 -2.68 20.50
N ASP A 64 7.38 -1.49 20.51
CA ASP A 64 6.05 -1.24 21.05
C ASP A 64 4.97 -2.00 20.27
N ILE A 65 5.02 -1.96 18.94
CA ILE A 65 4.10 -2.68 18.07
C ILE A 65 4.29 -4.18 18.15
N ARG A 66 5.54 -4.65 18.21
CA ARG A 66 5.85 -6.06 18.43
C ARG A 66 5.24 -6.57 19.74
N LEU A 67 5.30 -5.79 20.82
CA LEU A 67 4.71 -6.16 22.10
C LEU A 67 3.17 -6.18 22.01
N LEU A 68 2.57 -5.17 21.37
CA LEU A 68 1.13 -5.14 21.12
C LEU A 68 0.65 -6.38 20.35
N LEU A 69 1.31 -6.72 19.25
CA LEU A 69 0.89 -7.83 18.39
C LEU A 69 1.02 -9.20 19.04
N ARG A 70 1.87 -9.36 20.07
CA ARG A 70 1.96 -10.61 20.87
C ARG A 70 0.71 -10.92 21.69
N HIS A 71 -0.17 -9.94 21.90
CA HIS A 71 -1.47 -10.17 22.54
C HIS A 71 -2.50 -10.80 21.61
N TYR A 72 -2.21 -10.85 20.32
CA TYR A 72 -3.11 -11.38 19.32
C TYR A 72 -2.67 -12.76 18.82
N THR A 73 -3.64 -13.53 18.36
CA THR A 73 -3.44 -14.80 17.67
C THR A 73 -4.01 -14.73 16.27
N ILE A 74 -3.42 -15.47 15.33
CA ILE A 74 -3.96 -15.58 13.98
C ILE A 74 -5.22 -16.44 14.02
N ALA A 75 -6.36 -15.85 13.68
CA ALA A 75 -7.63 -16.58 13.58
C ALA A 75 -7.82 -17.17 12.18
N ASP A 76 -7.52 -16.40 11.14
CA ASP A 76 -7.69 -16.82 9.74
C ASP A 76 -6.89 -15.94 8.78
N THR A 77 -6.55 -16.48 7.61
CA THR A 77 -5.89 -15.73 6.52
C THR A 77 -6.55 -16.07 5.18
N ALA A 78 -6.82 -15.04 4.38
CA ALA A 78 -7.40 -15.19 3.04
C ALA A 78 -6.62 -14.39 2.00
N ARG A 79 -6.51 -14.93 0.78
CA ARG A 79 -6.06 -14.17 -0.38
C ARG A 79 -7.16 -13.20 -0.79
N ARG A 80 -6.80 -11.93 -0.96
CA ARG A 80 -7.75 -10.85 -1.27
C ARG A 80 -7.27 -10.01 -2.45
N VAL A 81 -8.03 -10.04 -3.54
CA VAL A 81 -7.80 -9.20 -4.73
C VAL A 81 -8.67 -7.94 -4.66
N VAL A 82 -8.04 -6.78 -4.46
CA VAL A 82 -8.70 -5.47 -4.39
C VAL A 82 -8.13 -4.52 -5.45
N GLY A 83 -8.92 -4.26 -6.48
CA GLY A 83 -8.55 -3.34 -7.56
C GLY A 83 -7.45 -3.86 -8.48
N VAL A 84 -7.16 -3.07 -9.53
CA VAL A 84 -6.27 -3.47 -10.63
C VAL A 84 -4.82 -3.73 -10.21
N GLY A 85 -4.30 -3.00 -9.21
CA GLY A 85 -2.92 -3.15 -8.75
C GLY A 85 -2.62 -4.43 -7.96
N SER A 86 -3.64 -5.22 -7.63
CA SER A 86 -3.49 -6.54 -7.00
C SER A 86 -3.61 -7.70 -7.99
N VAL A 87 -3.96 -7.41 -9.24
CA VAL A 87 -4.03 -8.43 -10.29
C VAL A 87 -2.60 -8.81 -10.65
N GLY A 88 -2.29 -10.11 -10.53
CA GLY A 88 -0.96 -10.65 -10.81
C GLY A 88 0.06 -10.55 -9.67
N THR A 89 -0.33 -10.08 -8.48
CA THR A 89 0.52 -10.04 -7.29
C THR A 89 -0.14 -10.74 -6.10
N ARG A 90 0.67 -11.24 -5.16
CA ARG A 90 0.14 -11.88 -3.93
C ARG A 90 -0.29 -10.83 -2.92
N CYS A 91 -1.55 -10.88 -2.55
CA CYS A 91 -2.13 -10.01 -1.53
C CYS A 91 -3.01 -10.84 -0.60
N PHE A 92 -2.69 -10.80 0.69
CA PHE A 92 -3.37 -11.56 1.73
C PHE A 92 -3.92 -10.60 2.79
N VAL A 93 -4.99 -11.02 3.45
CA VAL A 93 -5.54 -10.38 4.64
C VAL A 93 -5.56 -11.42 5.76
N THR A 94 -5.09 -11.01 6.94
CA THR A 94 -5.00 -11.86 8.12
C THR A 94 -5.83 -11.23 9.23
N ALA A 95 -6.70 -12.03 9.84
CA ALA A 95 -7.47 -11.65 11.01
C ALA A 95 -6.69 -12.06 12.27
N LEU A 96 -6.30 -11.06 13.05
CA LEU A 96 -5.67 -11.23 14.35
C LEU A 96 -6.73 -10.99 15.43
N VAL A 97 -6.82 -11.88 16.41
CA VAL A 97 -7.84 -11.82 17.47
C VAL A 97 -7.16 -11.85 18.84
N ASP A 98 -7.58 -10.96 19.73
CA ASP A 98 -7.08 -10.91 21.11
C ASP A 98 -7.91 -11.78 22.07
N GLY A 99 -7.62 -11.68 23.38
CA GLY A 99 -8.31 -12.45 24.41
C GLY A 99 -9.78 -12.09 24.62
N ASP A 100 -10.20 -10.88 24.21
CA ASP A 100 -11.57 -10.39 24.35
C ASP A 100 -12.41 -10.62 23.08
N GLY A 101 -11.76 -11.11 22.01
CA GLY A 101 -12.39 -11.39 20.72
C GLY A 101 -12.37 -10.20 19.75
N ASP A 102 -11.69 -9.11 20.11
CA ASP A 102 -11.52 -7.96 19.23
C ASP A 102 -10.58 -8.33 18.08
N THR A 103 -10.87 -7.79 16.89
CA THR A 103 -10.22 -8.22 15.65
C THR A 103 -9.42 -7.10 14.99
N LEU A 104 -8.11 -7.29 14.90
CA LEU A 104 -7.22 -6.47 14.10
C LEU A 104 -7.01 -7.12 12.72
N LEU A 105 -7.22 -6.35 11.65
CA LEU A 105 -6.99 -6.83 10.29
C LEU A 105 -5.64 -6.36 9.75
N MET A 106 -4.81 -7.31 9.36
CA MET A 106 -3.52 -7.06 8.72
C MET A 106 -3.58 -7.41 7.25
N GLN A 107 -2.74 -6.75 6.45
CA GLN A 107 -2.59 -7.00 5.02
C GLN A 107 -1.13 -7.24 4.69
N THR A 108 -0.88 -8.40 4.09
CA THR A 108 0.43 -8.79 3.54
C THR A 108 0.40 -8.61 2.04
N LYS A 109 1.41 -7.93 1.49
CA LYS A 109 1.52 -7.66 0.06
C LYS A 109 2.91 -8.03 -0.45
N GLU A 110 2.94 -8.71 -1.59
CA GLU A 110 4.17 -8.96 -2.33
C GLU A 110 4.79 -7.64 -2.79
N ALA A 111 6.09 -7.51 -2.55
CA ALA A 111 6.93 -6.45 -3.06
C ALA A 111 7.81 -7.01 -4.17
N GLY A 112 7.51 -6.61 -5.41
CA GLY A 112 8.39 -6.88 -6.53
C GLY A 112 9.54 -5.88 -6.63
N ARG A 113 10.49 -6.18 -7.50
CA ARG A 113 11.58 -5.27 -7.87
C ARG A 113 11.03 -3.90 -8.25
N SER A 114 11.68 -2.85 -7.75
CA SER A 114 11.34 -1.46 -8.13
C SER A 114 11.28 -1.29 -9.65
N VAL A 115 10.17 -0.73 -10.17
CA VAL A 115 10.04 -0.40 -11.59
C VAL A 115 11.08 0.64 -12.04
N LEU A 116 11.55 1.50 -11.13
CA LEU A 116 12.61 2.45 -11.42
C LEU A 116 13.97 1.75 -11.60
N ALA A 117 14.22 0.69 -10.83
CA ALA A 117 15.42 -0.13 -10.97
C ALA A 117 15.34 -1.07 -12.19
N GLY A 118 14.15 -1.58 -12.51
CA GLY A 118 13.93 -2.51 -13.63
C GLY A 118 13.85 -1.83 -15.00
N TYR A 119 13.07 -0.74 -15.10
CA TYR A 119 12.77 -0.05 -16.36
C TYR A 119 13.38 1.35 -16.44
N GLY A 120 13.61 2.01 -15.30
CA GLY A 120 14.14 3.37 -15.27
C GLY A 120 15.64 3.46 -15.54
N ALA A 121 16.37 2.34 -15.53
CA ALA A 121 17.82 2.27 -15.72
C ALA A 121 18.62 3.26 -14.84
N ARG A 122 18.09 3.60 -13.66
CA ARG A 122 18.74 4.50 -12.71
C ARG A 122 19.34 3.69 -11.56
N PRO A 123 20.68 3.73 -11.37
CA PRO A 123 21.30 3.13 -10.20
C PRO A 123 20.72 3.77 -8.93
N GLN A 124 20.52 2.96 -7.89
CA GLN A 124 20.06 3.48 -6.61
C GLN A 124 21.28 3.84 -5.76
N PRO A 125 21.14 4.73 -4.76
CA PRO A 125 22.23 4.98 -3.82
C PRO A 125 22.73 3.68 -3.18
N ALA A 126 24.04 3.51 -3.04
CA ALA A 126 24.64 2.26 -2.55
C ALA A 126 24.10 1.84 -1.17
N GLU A 127 23.78 2.80 -0.30
CA GLU A 127 23.15 2.55 1.00
C GLU A 127 21.76 1.91 0.86
N VAL A 128 20.96 2.37 -0.11
CA VAL A 128 19.66 1.76 -0.42
C VAL A 128 19.87 0.36 -0.98
N GLU A 129 20.80 0.16 -1.92
CA GLU A 129 21.08 -1.16 -2.49
C GLU A 129 21.54 -2.17 -1.44
N ALA A 130 22.43 -1.77 -0.53
CA ALA A 130 22.89 -2.60 0.58
C ALA A 130 21.74 -2.95 1.54
N TYR A 131 20.86 -1.98 1.84
CA TYR A 131 19.68 -2.23 2.66
C TYR A 131 18.73 -3.23 1.99
N VAL A 132 18.44 -3.09 0.69
CA VAL A 132 17.60 -4.04 -0.06
C VAL A 132 18.24 -5.42 -0.12
N ALA A 133 19.56 -5.53 -0.29
CA ALA A 133 20.25 -6.82 -0.29
C ALA A 133 20.10 -7.58 1.05
N GLY A 134 19.97 -6.87 2.17
CA GLY A 134 19.78 -7.47 3.49
C GLY A 134 18.32 -7.64 3.93
N SER A 135 17.37 -6.90 3.34
CA SER A 135 15.97 -6.83 3.80
C SER A 135 14.91 -7.14 2.74
N GLY A 136 15.35 -7.41 1.50
CA GLY A 136 14.48 -7.65 0.36
C GLY A 136 13.71 -6.41 -0.11
N GLU A 137 12.89 -6.62 -1.14
CA GLU A 137 12.03 -5.58 -1.72
C GLU A 137 10.91 -5.14 -0.75
N GLY A 138 10.52 -6.01 0.19
CA GLY A 138 9.59 -5.70 1.28
C GLY A 138 10.16 -4.63 2.21
N GLY A 139 11.41 -4.82 2.65
CA GLY A 139 12.15 -3.82 3.43
C GLY A 139 12.27 -2.50 2.68
N ARG A 140 12.61 -2.53 1.39
CA ARG A 140 12.63 -1.32 0.54
C ARG A 140 11.32 -0.55 0.62
N VAL A 141 10.18 -1.21 0.43
CA VAL A 141 8.87 -0.55 0.45
C VAL A 141 8.59 0.09 1.80
N VAL A 142 8.86 -0.61 2.91
CA VAL A 142 8.66 -0.11 4.27
C VAL A 142 9.54 1.11 4.56
N ALA A 143 10.84 1.02 4.26
CA ALA A 143 11.79 2.12 4.49
C ALA A 143 11.40 3.36 3.68
N MET A 144 11.07 3.19 2.38
CA MET A 144 10.68 4.32 1.54
C MET A 144 9.36 4.95 2.00
N GLN A 145 8.39 4.17 2.52
CA GLN A 145 7.18 4.73 3.12
C GLN A 145 7.51 5.57 4.36
N ARG A 146 8.34 5.05 5.28
CA ARG A 146 8.75 5.76 6.50
C ARG A 146 9.52 7.05 6.22
N ILE A 147 10.34 7.07 5.17
CA ILE A 147 11.00 8.27 4.68
C ILE A 147 9.94 9.24 4.14
N LEU A 148 9.23 8.87 3.07
CA LEU A 148 8.33 9.79 2.35
C LEU A 148 7.18 10.33 3.21
N GLN A 149 6.59 9.50 4.08
CA GLN A 149 5.37 9.84 4.81
C GLN A 149 5.68 10.59 6.12
N GLY A 150 4.87 11.61 6.43
CA GLY A 150 5.00 12.32 7.72
C GLY A 150 4.45 11.54 8.90
N VAL A 151 3.44 10.71 8.63
CA VAL A 151 2.91 9.72 9.55
C VAL A 151 2.74 8.45 8.73
N SER A 152 3.40 7.38 9.17
CA SER A 152 3.30 6.05 8.57
C SER A 152 2.46 5.15 9.46
N ASP A 153 1.89 4.10 8.88
CA ASP A 153 1.23 3.05 9.66
C ASP A 153 2.24 2.42 10.64
N PRO A 154 1.95 2.43 11.97
CA PRO A 154 2.85 1.88 12.97
C PRO A 154 3.16 0.39 12.75
N CYS A 155 2.23 -0.37 12.17
CA CYS A 155 2.38 -1.79 11.93
C CYS A 155 3.16 -2.15 10.66
N LEU A 156 3.74 -1.16 9.96
CA LEU A 156 4.61 -1.45 8.83
C LEU A 156 5.78 -2.34 9.25
N GLY A 157 5.96 -3.44 8.52
CA GLY A 157 7.07 -4.36 8.64
C GLY A 157 7.18 -5.20 7.37
N HIS A 158 8.17 -6.07 7.30
CA HIS A 158 8.47 -6.88 6.12
C HIS A 158 9.04 -8.23 6.52
N PHE A 159 9.02 -9.16 5.57
CA PHE A 159 9.64 -10.48 5.69
C PHE A 159 9.81 -11.09 4.29
N SER A 160 10.59 -12.18 4.20
CA SER A 160 10.75 -12.95 2.97
C SER A 160 10.31 -14.39 3.19
N ALA A 161 9.49 -14.93 2.29
CA ALA A 161 8.99 -16.31 2.41
C ALA A 161 8.72 -16.93 1.03
N GLY A 162 9.07 -18.21 0.87
CA GLY A 162 8.82 -18.95 -0.37
C GLY A 162 9.45 -18.33 -1.63
N GLY A 163 10.59 -17.63 -1.48
CA GLY A 163 11.27 -16.94 -2.60
C GLY A 163 10.63 -15.61 -3.00
N HIS A 164 9.72 -15.06 -2.20
CA HIS A 164 9.08 -13.77 -2.41
C HIS A 164 9.31 -12.84 -1.23
N ASP A 165 9.38 -11.55 -1.50
CA ASP A 165 9.46 -10.51 -0.47
C ASP A 165 8.08 -9.91 -0.21
N TYR A 166 7.79 -9.64 1.06
CA TYR A 166 6.50 -9.10 1.49
C TYR A 166 6.67 -7.89 2.39
N TYR A 167 5.69 -7.00 2.35
CA TYR A 167 5.48 -6.00 3.39
C TYR A 167 4.08 -6.15 3.99
N VAL A 168 3.98 -5.86 5.28
CA VAL A 168 2.77 -5.99 6.09
C VAL A 168 2.34 -4.60 6.55
N ARG A 169 1.03 -4.37 6.61
CA ARG A 169 0.41 -3.13 7.08
C ARG A 169 -0.98 -3.40 7.63
N GLN A 170 -1.55 -2.49 8.39
CA GLN A 170 -2.96 -2.53 8.77
C GLN A 170 -3.87 -2.47 7.54
N PHE A 171 -4.86 -3.36 7.51
CA PHE A 171 -5.90 -3.36 6.50
C PHE A 171 -7.02 -2.40 6.92
N ARG A 172 -7.32 -1.42 6.06
CA ARG A 172 -8.33 -0.37 6.34
C ARG A 172 -7.96 0.48 7.56
N ASP A 173 -6.81 1.13 7.45
CA ASP A 173 -6.30 2.16 8.38
C ASP A 173 -6.83 3.56 8.04
N MET A 174 -8.14 3.78 8.20
CA MET A 174 -8.80 5.10 8.07
C MET A 174 -8.50 5.90 6.78
N LYS A 175 -8.18 5.23 5.67
CA LYS A 175 -7.86 5.92 4.41
C LYS A 175 -9.13 6.46 3.73
N GLY A 176 -9.42 7.74 3.90
CA GLY A 176 -10.44 8.47 3.14
C GLY A 176 -9.92 8.93 1.77
N GLY A 177 -10.83 9.19 0.84
CA GLY A 177 -10.52 9.75 -0.48
C GLY A 177 -11.32 11.02 -0.74
N ILE A 178 -10.80 11.88 -1.62
CA ILE A 178 -11.55 13.00 -2.17
C ILE A 178 -11.86 12.62 -3.62
N ASP A 179 -13.15 12.62 -3.97
CA ASP A 179 -13.58 12.40 -5.34
C ASP A 179 -13.40 13.70 -6.12
N ALA A 180 -12.32 13.77 -6.89
CA ALA A 180 -11.92 14.96 -7.62
C ALA A 180 -12.97 15.42 -8.64
N GLU A 181 -13.79 14.51 -9.17
CA GLU A 181 -14.83 14.82 -10.16
C GLU A 181 -16.02 15.59 -9.54
N THR A 182 -16.16 15.53 -8.22
CA THR A 182 -17.24 16.21 -7.48
C THR A 182 -16.86 17.61 -7.00
N LEU A 183 -15.64 18.05 -7.28
CA LEU A 183 -15.11 19.32 -6.79
C LEU A 183 -15.51 20.48 -7.70
N ASP A 184 -15.88 21.61 -7.09
CA ASP A 184 -15.89 22.90 -7.78
C ASP A 184 -14.44 23.38 -8.04
N ASP A 185 -14.28 24.34 -8.95
CA ASP A 185 -12.97 24.84 -9.39
C ASP A 185 -12.08 25.29 -8.22
N ALA A 186 -12.64 26.03 -7.26
CA ALA A 186 -11.89 26.53 -6.11
C ALA A 186 -11.41 25.39 -5.21
N SER A 187 -12.26 24.41 -4.93
CA SER A 187 -11.94 23.24 -4.12
C SER A 187 -10.94 22.33 -4.83
N PHE A 188 -11.04 22.20 -6.16
CA PHE A 188 -10.11 21.45 -6.99
C PHE A 188 -8.71 22.06 -6.96
N VAL A 189 -8.59 23.38 -7.12
CA VAL A 189 -7.31 24.10 -7.00
C VAL A 189 -6.69 23.88 -5.62
N LEU A 190 -7.49 24.04 -4.56
CA LEU A 190 -7.01 23.82 -3.19
C LEU A 190 -6.55 22.37 -2.98
N TYR A 191 -7.30 21.40 -3.50
CA TYR A 191 -6.92 19.98 -3.42
C TYR A 191 -5.60 19.71 -4.16
N GLY A 192 -5.44 20.26 -5.37
CA GLY A 192 -4.20 20.19 -6.14
C GLY A 192 -3.01 20.80 -5.40
N GLN A 193 -3.17 21.96 -4.77
CA GLN A 193 -2.14 22.60 -3.94
C GLN A 193 -1.76 21.75 -2.72
N ALA A 194 -2.73 21.09 -2.08
CA ALA A 194 -2.46 20.18 -0.97
C ALA A 194 -1.67 18.95 -1.44
N CYS A 195 -2.06 18.33 -2.56
CA CYS A 195 -1.32 17.24 -3.17
C CYS A 195 0.11 17.64 -3.55
N ALA A 196 0.27 18.79 -4.21
CA ALA A 196 1.57 19.33 -4.59
C ALA A 196 2.47 19.59 -3.36
N THR A 197 1.89 20.10 -2.26
CA THR A 197 2.62 20.35 -1.02
C THR A 197 3.14 19.05 -0.39
N VAL A 198 2.30 18.02 -0.31
CA VAL A 198 2.69 16.71 0.24
C VAL A 198 3.75 16.05 -0.66
N LEU A 199 3.60 16.17 -1.97
CA LEU A 199 4.56 15.65 -2.95
C LEU A 199 5.91 16.37 -2.84
N ALA A 200 5.91 17.70 -2.75
CA ALA A 200 7.12 18.51 -2.56
C ALA A 200 7.84 18.16 -1.26
N ARG A 201 7.10 17.97 -0.14
CA ARG A 201 7.69 17.49 1.12
C ARG A 201 8.36 16.12 0.94
N ALA A 202 7.68 15.19 0.27
CA ALA A 202 8.20 13.84 0.05
C ALA A 202 9.48 13.86 -0.80
N HIS A 203 9.49 14.60 -1.91
CA HIS A 203 10.69 14.74 -2.75
C HIS A 203 11.82 15.54 -2.10
N GLY A 204 11.50 16.49 -1.23
CA GLY A 204 12.48 17.27 -0.46
C GLY A 204 13.38 16.43 0.45
N GLN A 205 13.00 15.17 0.72
CA GLN A 205 13.85 14.22 1.45
C GLN A 205 14.91 13.54 0.59
N SER A 206 14.91 13.78 -0.72
CA SER A 206 15.93 13.23 -1.62
C SER A 206 17.27 13.94 -1.40
N PRO A 207 18.41 13.22 -1.35
CA PRO A 207 19.73 13.84 -1.19
C PRO A 207 20.06 14.90 -2.25
N THR A 208 19.49 14.75 -3.46
CA THR A 208 19.68 15.67 -4.60
C THR A 208 18.62 16.77 -4.68
N ALA A 209 17.79 16.96 -3.65
CA ALA A 209 16.69 17.92 -3.69
C ALA A 209 17.17 19.35 -4.03
N ALA A 210 18.30 19.80 -3.48
CA ALA A 210 18.86 21.11 -3.78
C ALA A 210 19.27 21.27 -5.25
N GLU A 211 19.87 20.24 -5.84
CA GLU A 211 20.26 20.21 -7.26
C GLU A 211 19.02 20.26 -8.16
N VAL A 212 18.00 19.46 -7.84
CA VAL A 212 16.73 19.43 -8.56
C VAL A 212 16.04 20.79 -8.48
N VAL A 213 15.96 21.41 -7.30
CA VAL A 213 15.38 22.75 -7.13
C VAL A 213 16.16 23.79 -7.94
N GLY A 214 17.50 23.75 -7.93
CA GLY A 214 18.34 24.64 -8.73
C GLY A 214 18.11 24.47 -10.24
N TYR A 215 17.96 23.23 -10.70
CA TYR A 215 17.65 22.92 -12.10
C TYR A 215 16.26 23.40 -12.53
N ILE A 216 15.25 23.22 -11.66
CA ILE A 216 13.86 23.64 -11.92
C ILE A 216 13.74 25.17 -11.98
N GLY A 217 14.54 25.91 -11.20
CA GLY A 217 14.55 27.37 -11.20
C GLY A 217 13.19 27.96 -10.80
N THR A 218 12.60 28.80 -11.67
CA THR A 218 11.28 29.41 -11.43
C THR A 218 10.11 28.43 -11.59
N GLY A 219 10.36 27.22 -12.13
CA GLY A 219 9.37 26.17 -12.29
C GLY A 219 8.44 26.28 -13.50
N ALA A 220 8.39 27.42 -14.20
CA ALA A 220 7.48 27.62 -15.33
C ALA A 220 7.69 26.58 -16.45
N ALA A 221 8.93 26.39 -16.91
CA ALA A 221 9.25 25.44 -17.97
C ALA A 221 8.92 23.98 -17.57
N VAL A 222 9.09 23.64 -16.29
CA VAL A 222 8.79 22.30 -15.77
C VAL A 222 7.28 22.10 -15.65
N ALA A 223 6.54 23.13 -15.23
CA ALA A 223 5.08 23.09 -15.21
C ALA A 223 4.52 22.86 -16.63
N ASP A 224 4.99 23.60 -17.62
CA ASP A 224 4.59 23.44 -19.02
C ASP A 224 4.90 22.02 -19.52
N ALA A 225 6.10 21.50 -19.24
CA ALA A 225 6.50 20.16 -19.63
C ALA A 225 5.65 19.05 -18.96
N ILE A 226 5.30 19.22 -17.67
CA ILE A 226 4.43 18.27 -16.95
C ILE A 226 3.02 18.29 -17.55
N VAL A 227 2.48 19.47 -17.88
CA VAL A 227 1.16 19.60 -18.52
C VAL A 227 1.16 18.95 -19.90
N GLU A 228 2.16 19.24 -20.73
CA GLU A 228 2.31 18.63 -22.06
C GLU A 228 2.40 17.10 -21.96
N TRP A 229 3.26 16.60 -21.07
CA TRP A 229 3.39 15.17 -20.82
C TRP A 229 2.09 14.54 -20.35
N SER A 230 1.34 15.21 -19.46
CA SER A 230 0.07 14.71 -18.93
C SER A 230 -0.98 14.52 -20.01
N TYR A 231 -1.11 15.48 -20.94
CA TYR A 231 -2.01 15.33 -22.09
C TYR A 231 -1.56 14.22 -23.04
N ALA A 232 -0.27 14.13 -23.34
CA ALA A 232 0.28 13.06 -24.17
C ALA A 232 0.05 11.67 -23.55
N TYR A 233 0.22 11.55 -22.23
CA TYR A 233 0.01 10.31 -21.49
C TYR A 233 -1.47 9.93 -21.39
N ALA A 234 -2.37 10.91 -21.26
CA ALA A 234 -3.81 10.68 -21.31
C ALA A 234 -4.24 10.12 -22.67
N GLU A 235 -3.71 10.67 -23.77
CA GLU A 235 -3.97 10.16 -25.12
C GLU A 235 -3.40 8.76 -25.35
N LEU A 236 -2.20 8.47 -24.83
CA LEU A 236 -1.66 7.11 -24.83
C LEU A 236 -2.58 6.14 -24.08
N SER A 237 -2.98 6.50 -22.86
CA SER A 237 -3.85 5.67 -22.01
C SER A 237 -5.20 5.38 -22.69
N ARG A 238 -5.77 6.37 -23.39
CA ARG A 238 -7.00 6.21 -24.17
C ARG A 238 -6.83 5.24 -25.33
N ARG A 239 -5.75 5.37 -26.10
CA ARG A 239 -5.44 4.44 -27.21
C ARG A 239 -5.22 3.01 -26.73
N ASP A 240 -4.55 2.83 -25.60
CA ASP A 240 -4.33 1.51 -25.00
C ASP A 240 -5.66 0.88 -24.56
N TYR A 241 -6.56 1.68 -23.96
CA TYR A 241 -7.92 1.25 -23.62
C TYR A 241 -8.73 0.85 -24.86
N ASP A 242 -8.72 1.68 -25.91
CA ASP A 242 -9.42 1.39 -27.17
C ASP A 242 -8.90 0.09 -27.81
N ALA A 243 -7.58 -0.12 -27.80
CA ALA A 243 -6.95 -1.35 -28.28
C ALA A 243 -7.33 -2.57 -27.44
N PHE A 244 -7.42 -2.43 -26.11
CA PHE A 244 -7.89 -3.49 -25.21
C PHE A 244 -9.33 -3.87 -25.52
N VAL A 245 -10.24 -2.90 -25.63
CA VAL A 245 -11.66 -3.13 -25.94
C VAL A 245 -11.84 -3.78 -27.31
N ALA A 246 -11.06 -3.36 -28.32
CA ALA A 246 -11.10 -3.93 -29.66
C ALA A 246 -10.67 -5.40 -29.71
N ARG A 247 -9.76 -5.84 -28.83
CA ARG A 247 -9.28 -7.23 -28.73
C ARG A 247 -10.13 -8.12 -27.82
N GLY A 248 -10.97 -7.53 -26.96
CA GLY A 248 -11.91 -8.23 -26.08
C GLY A 248 -13.26 -8.54 -26.71
N ARG A 249 -13.46 -8.20 -27.99
CA ARG A 249 -14.58 -8.62 -28.85
C ARG A 249 -14.14 -9.78 -29.73
#